data_AF-A0ABD7X5V0-F1
#
_entry.id   AF-A0ABD7X5V0-F1
#
_cell.length_a   1.000
_cell.length_b   1.000
_cell.length_c   1.000
_cell.angle_alpha   90.00
_cell.angle_beta   90.00
_cell.angle_gamma   90.00
#
_symmetry.space_group_name_H-M   'P 1'
#
loop_
_entity.id
_entity.type
_entity.pdbx_description
1 polymer ?
#
loop_
_entity_poly.entity_id
_entity_poly.type
_entity_poly.pdbx_seq_one_letter_code
_entity_poly.pdbx_strand_id
1 'polypeptide(L)'
;METELELGTNSIYNWKKRTPTADNLAKVAKLLHTSTDYLLGLSNDPDAVQTDNDDMTKNQKLIAHSIDPDITDEEREIIIGMVKEAMKFRRRL
;
A
#
# COMPACT_ATOMS: atom_id res chain seq x y z
N MET A 1 -11.10 -11.33 12.48
CA MET A 1 -10.82 -11.60 11.06
C MET A 1 -12.08 -11.59 10.18
N GLU A 2 -12.91 -12.64 10.10
CA GLU A 2 -14.05 -12.64 9.15
C GLU A 2 -15.05 -11.49 9.40
N THR A 3 -15.33 -11.18 10.67
CA THR A 3 -16.16 -10.04 11.08
C THR A 3 -15.54 -8.67 10.75
N GLU A 4 -14.21 -8.56 10.77
CA GLU A 4 -13.50 -7.31 10.41
C GLU A 4 -13.53 -7.04 8.90
N LEU A 5 -13.71 -8.11 8.11
CA LEU A 5 -13.80 -8.05 6.65
C LEU A 5 -15.24 -8.07 6.13
N GLU A 6 -16.24 -8.02 7.03
CA GLU A 6 -17.66 -8.16 6.70
C GLU A 6 -17.97 -9.42 5.87
N LEU A 7 -17.20 -10.49 6.10
CA LEU A 7 -17.41 -11.78 5.45
C LEU A 7 -18.44 -12.60 6.24
N GLY A 8 -19.27 -13.35 5.53
CA GLY A 8 -20.18 -14.30 6.16
C GLY A 8 -19.42 -15.35 6.98
N THR A 9 -20.01 -15.84 8.06
CA THR A 9 -19.37 -16.84 8.94
C THR A 9 -18.87 -18.05 8.15
N ASN A 10 -17.62 -18.47 8.41
CA ASN A 10 -16.92 -19.56 7.71
C ASN A 10 -16.65 -19.30 6.21
N SER A 11 -16.75 -18.07 5.72
CA SER A 11 -16.46 -17.75 4.32
C SER A 11 -15.06 -18.17 3.93
N ILE A 12 -14.04 -17.87 4.75
CA ILE A 12 -12.64 -18.20 4.43
C ILE A 12 -12.45 -19.72 4.40
N TYR A 13 -13.05 -20.45 5.34
CA TYR A 13 -12.99 -21.91 5.36
C TYR A 13 -13.62 -22.54 4.11
N ASN A 14 -14.72 -21.96 3.62
CA ASN A 14 -15.40 -22.41 2.43
C ASN A 14 -14.59 -22.20 1.14
N TRP A 15 -13.56 -21.33 1.15
CA TRP A 15 -12.73 -21.10 -0.04
C TRP A 15 -11.90 -22.31 -0.47
N LYS A 16 -11.75 -23.30 0.42
CA LYS A 16 -11.20 -24.62 0.05
C LYS A 16 -12.04 -25.37 -0.98
N LYS A 17 -13.33 -25.06 -1.07
CA LYS A 17 -14.31 -25.74 -1.93
C LYS A 17 -14.98 -24.81 -2.94
N ARG A 18 -14.81 -23.50 -2.81
CA ARG A 18 -15.51 -22.47 -3.59
C ARG A 18 -14.56 -21.33 -3.91
N THR A 19 -14.64 -20.81 -5.13
CA THR A 19 -13.87 -19.61 -5.49
C THR A 19 -14.43 -18.39 -4.75
N PRO A 20 -13.59 -17.56 -4.10
CA PRO A 20 -14.02 -16.29 -3.54
C PRO A 20 -14.56 -15.35 -4.64
N THR A 21 -15.42 -14.42 -4.25
CA THR A 21 -15.71 -13.27 -5.11
C THR A 21 -14.49 -12.35 -5.14
N ALA A 22 -14.36 -11.57 -6.22
CA ALA A 22 -13.26 -10.61 -6.36
C ALA A 22 -13.21 -9.62 -5.18
N ASP A 23 -14.36 -9.11 -4.73
CA ASP A 23 -14.46 -8.19 -3.57
C ASP A 23 -13.93 -8.81 -2.28
N ASN A 24 -14.35 -10.04 -1.97
CA ASN A 24 -13.92 -10.70 -0.73
C ASN A 24 -12.42 -11.05 -0.79
N LEU A 25 -11.92 -11.46 -1.95
CA LEU A 25 -10.50 -11.72 -2.16
C LEU A 25 -9.67 -10.45 -1.97
N ALA A 26 -10.12 -9.31 -2.53
CA ALA A 26 -9.47 -8.01 -2.37
C ALA A 26 -9.43 -7.56 -0.90
N LYS A 27 -10.52 -7.76 -0.15
CA LYS A 27 -10.56 -7.47 1.30
C LYS A 27 -9.53 -8.27 2.09
N VAL A 28 -9.39 -9.56 1.80
CA VAL A 28 -8.37 -10.41 2.44
C VAL A 28 -6.96 -9.98 2.04
N ALA A 29 -6.73 -9.67 0.75
CA ALA A 29 -5.44 -9.17 0.26
C ALA A 29 -5.03 -7.90 1.00
N LYS A 30 -5.95 -6.94 1.15
CA LYS A 30 -5.73 -5.69 1.89
C LYS A 30 -5.39 -5.93 3.36
N LEU A 31 -6.11 -6.82 4.05
CA LEU A 31 -5.86 -7.14 5.45
C LEU A 31 -4.49 -7.80 5.67
N LEU A 32 -4.08 -8.65 4.74
CA LEU A 32 -2.79 -9.36 4.78
C LEU A 32 -1.65 -8.52 4.18
N HIS A 33 -1.92 -7.28 3.77
CA HIS A 33 -0.97 -6.40 3.09
C HIS A 33 -0.28 -7.08 1.89
N THR A 34 -1.06 -7.82 1.09
CA THR A 34 -0.56 -8.55 -0.08
C THR A 34 -1.44 -8.32 -1.31
N SER A 35 -1.09 -8.92 -2.44
CA SER A 35 -1.81 -8.80 -3.70
C SER A 35 -2.81 -9.93 -3.92
N THR A 36 -3.88 -9.68 -4.68
CA THR A 36 -4.79 -10.76 -5.10
C THR A 36 -4.08 -11.78 -5.98
N ASP A 37 -3.11 -11.35 -6.77
CA ASP A 37 -2.31 -12.21 -7.65
C ASP A 37 -1.44 -13.17 -6.84
N TYR A 38 -0.87 -12.70 -5.73
CA TYR A 38 -0.15 -13.55 -4.79
C TYR A 38 -1.08 -14.57 -4.11
N LEU A 39 -2.25 -14.12 -3.63
CA LEU A 39 -3.24 -15.04 -3.03
C LEU A 39 -3.75 -16.12 -3.99
N LEU A 40 -3.76 -15.82 -5.29
CA LEU A 40 -4.16 -16.76 -6.34
C LEU A 40 -2.99 -17.61 -6.89
N GLY A 41 -1.75 -17.35 -6.45
CA GLY A 41 -0.55 -18.02 -6.95
C GLY A 41 -0.18 -17.63 -8.39
N LEU A 42 -0.66 -16.49 -8.87
CA LEU A 42 -0.31 -15.90 -10.17
C LEU A 42 1.01 -15.12 -10.12
N SER A 43 1.43 -14.72 -8.92
CA SER A 43 2.70 -14.07 -8.63
C SER A 43 3.37 -14.72 -7.42
N ASN A 44 4.71 -14.76 -7.41
CA ASN A 44 5.50 -15.11 -6.22
C ASN A 44 5.85 -13.89 -5.36
N ASP A 45 5.52 -12.69 -5.83
CA ASP A 45 5.75 -11.43 -5.13
C ASP A 45 4.53 -11.09 -4.24
N PRO A 46 4.65 -11.23 -2.90
CA PRO A 46 3.57 -10.88 -1.98
C PRO A 46 3.29 -9.39 -1.95
N ASP A 47 4.25 -8.55 -2.32
CA ASP A 47 4.17 -7.09 -2.23
C ASP A 47 3.70 -6.44 -3.53
N ALA A 48 3.34 -7.24 -4.54
CA ALA A 48 2.71 -6.78 -5.79
C ALA A 48 1.27 -6.23 -5.57
N VAL A 49 1.03 -5.61 -4.42
CA VAL A 49 -0.21 -4.93 -4.08
C VAL A 49 -0.42 -3.86 -5.16
N GLN A 50 -1.59 -3.85 -5.80
CA GLN A 50 -2.08 -2.61 -6.40
C GLN A 50 -2.22 -1.64 -5.23
N THR A 51 -1.19 -0.83 -4.99
CA THR A 51 -1.28 0.23 -3.99
C THR A 51 -2.21 1.27 -4.59
N ASP A 52 -3.50 1.09 -4.33
CA ASP A 52 -4.56 2.06 -4.66
C ASP A 52 -4.36 3.40 -3.95
N ASN A 53 -3.29 3.55 -3.16
CA ASN A 53 -2.85 4.80 -2.55
C ASN A 53 -1.80 5.47 -3.41
N ASP A 54 -2.15 5.74 -4.67
CA ASP A 54 -1.44 6.70 -5.49
C ASP A 54 -1.85 8.14 -5.13
N ASP A 55 -1.91 8.43 -3.82
CA ASP A 55 -2.33 9.73 -3.25
C ASP A 55 -1.19 10.78 -3.36
N MET A 56 -0.08 10.39 -3.99
CA MET A 56 1.02 11.30 -4.29
C MET A 56 0.72 12.05 -5.58
N THR A 57 0.69 13.37 -5.48
CA THR A 57 0.69 14.25 -6.66
C THR A 57 1.88 13.91 -7.56
N LYS A 58 1.76 14.20 -8.86
CA LYS A 58 2.84 14.04 -9.85
C LYS A 58 4.20 14.57 -9.33
N ASN A 59 4.19 15.72 -8.66
CA ASN A 59 5.41 16.34 -8.14
C ASN A 59 5.99 15.58 -6.94
N GLN A 60 5.14 15.04 -6.06
CA GLN A 60 5.62 14.22 -4.93
C GLN A 60 6.30 12.93 -5.44
N LYS A 61 5.79 12.31 -6.51
CA LYS A 61 6.43 11.13 -7.10
C LYS A 61 7.81 11.44 -7.70
N LEU A 62 7.92 12.54 -8.45
CA LEU A 62 9.18 12.95 -9.06
C LEU A 62 10.26 13.21 -7.99
N ILE A 63 9.86 13.80 -6.87
CA ILE A 63 10.75 13.97 -5.71
C ILE A 63 11.14 12.60 -5.15
N ALA A 64 10.17 11.71 -4.91
CA ALA A 64 10.45 10.38 -4.35
C ALA A 64 11.40 9.55 -5.23
N HIS A 65 11.25 9.59 -6.55
CA HIS A 65 12.16 8.91 -7.49
C HIS A 65 13.59 9.49 -7.50
N SER A 66 13.79 10.69 -6.96
CA SER A 66 15.10 11.33 -6.88
C SER A 66 15.84 11.01 -5.58
N ILE A 67 15.18 10.31 -4.64
CA ILE A 67 15.75 9.91 -3.35
C ILE A 67 16.31 8.49 -3.51
N ASP A 68 17.52 8.27 -3.00
CA ASP A 68 18.11 6.92 -2.93
C ASP A 68 17.24 6.03 -2.02
N PRO A 69 16.79 4.84 -2.48
CA PRO A 69 15.95 3.96 -1.66
C PRO A 69 16.67 3.44 -0.39
N ASP A 70 18.00 3.46 -0.35
CA ASP A 70 18.81 2.92 0.74
C ASP A 70 19.22 3.97 1.79
N ILE A 71 18.58 5.15 1.81
CA ILE A 71 18.85 6.18 2.83
C ILE A 71 18.51 5.71 4.25
N THR A 72 19.29 6.21 5.20
CA THR A 72 19.04 6.01 6.63
C THR A 72 17.83 6.81 7.12
N ASP A 73 17.28 6.43 8.29
CA ASP A 73 16.21 7.18 8.94
C ASP A 73 16.61 8.63 9.28
N GLU A 74 17.89 8.84 9.62
CA GLU A 74 18.42 10.17 9.91
C GLU A 74 18.42 11.07 8.65
N GLU A 75 18.90 10.55 7.52
CA GLU A 75 18.87 11.24 6.24
C GLU A 75 17.44 11.54 5.78
N ARG A 76 16.51 10.60 6.00
CA ARG A 76 15.09 10.78 5.71
C ARG A 76 14.49 11.96 6.48
N GLU A 77 14.77 12.06 7.78
CA GLU A 77 14.28 13.17 8.62
C GLU A 77 14.84 14.53 8.17
N ILE A 78 16.12 14.57 7.78
CA ILE A 78 16.75 15.78 7.23
C ILE A 78 16.03 16.24 5.95
N ILE A 79 15.76 15.33 5.01
CA ILE A 79 15.06 15.63 3.76
C ILE A 79 13.64 16.15 4.04
N ILE A 80 12.91 15.50 4.95
CA ILE A 80 11.57 15.94 5.37
C ILE A 80 11.62 17.37 5.94
N GLY A 81 12.63 17.67 6.76
CA GLY A 81 12.89 19.01 7.31
C GLY A 81 13.08 20.07 6.22
N MET A 82 13.95 19.79 5.24
CA MET A 82 14.22 20.70 4.11
C MET A 82 12.94 21.02 3.32
N VAL A 83 12.14 20.00 3.01
CA VAL A 83 10.87 20.18 2.27
C VAL A 83 9.87 21.01 3.09
N LYS A 84 9.76 20.76 4.40
CA LYS A 84 8.88 21.55 5.29
C LYS A 84 9.28 23.02 5.35
N GLU A 85 10.58 23.32 5.43
CA GLU A 85 11.06 24.71 5.42
C GLU A 85 10.80 25.41 4.08
N ALA A 86 11.04 24.74 2.95
CA ALA A 86 10.71 25.28 1.64
C ALA A 86 9.20 25.59 1.49
N MET A 87 8.32 24.73 2.01
CA MET A 87 6.88 24.97 2.03
C MET A 87 6.48 26.16 2.89
N LYS A 88 7.12 26.36 4.05
CA LYS A 88 6.91 27.55 4.89
C LYS A 88 7.32 28.82 4.18
N PHE A 89 8.44 28.80 3.45
CA PHE A 89 8.92 29.94 2.69
C PHE A 89 7.95 30.33 1.57
N ARG A 90 7.42 29.35 0.83
CA ARG A 90 6.38 29.58 -0.20
C ARG A 90 5.11 30.22 0.36
N ARG A 91 4.72 29.93 1.60
CA ARG A 91 3.52 30.49 2.22
C ARG A 91 3.69 31.95 2.68
N ARG A 92 4.94 32.46 2.76
CA ARG A 92 5.25 33.82 3.19
C ARG A 92 5.38 34.82 2.02
N LEU A 93 5.36 34.33 0.78
CA LEU A 93 5.31 35.13 -0.45
C LEU A 93 3.86 35.26 -0.92
#